data_AF-A0A2A2QAN5-F1
#
_entry.id   AF-A0A2A2QAN5-F1
#
_cell.length_a   1.000
_cell.length_b   1.000
_cell.length_c   1.000
_cell.angle_alpha   90.00
_cell.angle_beta   90.00
_cell.angle_gamma   90.00
#
_symmetry.space_group_name_H-M   'P 1'
#
loop_
_entity.id
_entity.type
_entity.pdbx_description
1 polymer ?
#
loop_
_entity_poly.entity_id
_entity_poly.type
_entity_poly.pdbx_seq_one_letter_code
_entity_poly.pdbx_strand_id
1 'polypeptide(L)'
;MKWLVPAALSLLSAVLTAEETVDWRLELLKENGLPAETEALKKFLDGVDRPGTSLDQLVRQLGSEDYKLREQAQHAILLRGRKALPQLRPLLGSDDPEVRIRIAAIVDELEAGVQWDKSDLLRLAVGSLLRERKHPGAPGREGLLFVELFSKDSPSLAKGYQRLKFETGVGVNGSVREGIARLKGKRDDDGDQRLLLLAKDLTGKAEFPDSFRIQTRIGGGEDGVGAYHVGISIGNVRALFHPGYRGGAFRIEQVSDNKPVVNTTDMGFDPPPGELLPMRVDVKRQPNRDVEIRVMITSGKDTFRTTHTVKAAIIGKLDRIGLDRSGRSGGDALFDDFVVGVE
;
A
#
# COMPACT_ATOMS: atom_id res chain seq x y z
N MET A 1 35.10 21.00 -62.54
CA MET A 1 34.17 21.65 -61.58
C MET A 1 32.93 20.79 -61.45
N LYS A 2 32.82 19.99 -60.39
CA LYS A 2 31.61 19.20 -60.07
C LYS A 2 31.09 19.69 -58.73
N TRP A 3 29.79 19.98 -58.72
CA TRP A 3 29.05 20.69 -57.69
C TRP A 3 28.87 19.85 -56.42
N LEU A 4 29.01 20.51 -55.27
CA LEU A 4 28.63 20.01 -53.94
C LEU A 4 27.10 20.05 -53.81
N VAL A 5 26.50 18.90 -53.46
CA VAL A 5 25.12 18.83 -52.94
C VAL A 5 25.23 18.72 -51.41
N PRO A 6 24.66 19.64 -50.62
CA PRO A 6 24.58 19.42 -49.18
C PRO A 6 23.39 18.50 -48.88
N ALA A 7 23.66 17.39 -48.20
CA ALA A 7 22.65 16.52 -47.63
C ALA A 7 21.90 17.28 -46.52
N ALA A 8 20.60 17.49 -46.71
CA ALA A 8 19.72 18.02 -45.68
C ALA A 8 19.53 16.96 -44.59
N LEU A 9 20.19 17.16 -43.45
CA LEU A 9 19.98 16.38 -42.24
C LEU A 9 18.63 16.82 -41.64
N SER A 10 17.57 16.04 -41.88
CA SER A 10 16.28 16.26 -41.22
C SER A 10 16.36 15.70 -39.80
N LEU A 11 16.58 16.59 -38.82
CA LEU A 11 16.45 16.28 -37.39
C LEU A 11 14.96 16.06 -37.09
N LEU A 12 14.54 14.79 -37.06
CA LEU A 12 13.29 14.41 -36.42
C LEU A 12 13.46 14.63 -34.91
N SER A 13 12.98 15.76 -34.42
CA SER A 13 12.79 15.98 -32.99
C SER A 13 11.69 15.02 -32.50
N ALA A 14 12.10 13.90 -31.89
CA ALA A 14 11.19 13.07 -31.13
C ALA A 14 10.73 13.86 -29.91
N VAL A 15 9.53 14.43 -29.98
CA VAL A 15 8.81 14.91 -28.80
C VAL A 15 8.41 13.66 -28.02
N LEU A 16 9.24 13.26 -27.06
CA LEU A 16 8.80 12.39 -25.98
C LEU A 16 7.72 13.17 -25.24
N THR A 17 6.46 12.80 -25.44
CA THR A 17 5.38 13.20 -24.56
C THR A 17 5.72 12.64 -23.19
N ALA A 18 6.20 13.49 -22.28
CA ALA A 18 6.26 13.16 -20.88
C ALA A 18 4.84 12.79 -20.47
N GLU A 19 4.61 11.49 -20.26
CA GLU A 19 3.38 10.98 -19.68
C GLU A 19 3.18 11.76 -18.37
N GLU A 20 2.08 12.53 -18.26
CA GLU A 20 1.79 13.30 -17.05
C GLU A 20 1.76 12.32 -15.88
N THR A 21 2.84 12.28 -15.11
CA THR A 21 2.91 11.44 -13.93
C THR A 21 1.92 12.00 -12.94
N VAL A 22 0.86 11.24 -12.67
CA VAL A 22 -0.15 11.63 -11.72
C VAL A 22 0.49 11.73 -10.33
N ASP A 23 0.37 12.90 -9.71
CA ASP A 23 0.89 13.14 -8.36
C ASP A 23 -0.12 12.64 -7.34
N TRP A 24 0.16 11.49 -6.72
CA TRP A 24 -0.68 10.86 -5.71
C TRP A 24 -1.10 11.82 -4.59
N ARG A 25 -0.27 12.84 -4.30
CA ARG A 25 -0.56 13.84 -3.28
C ARG A 25 -1.78 14.65 -3.67
N LEU A 26 -1.85 15.08 -4.93
CA LEU A 26 -2.98 15.88 -5.43
C LEU A 26 -4.26 15.05 -5.56
N GLU A 27 -4.15 13.78 -5.92
CA GLU A 27 -5.29 12.85 -5.91
C GLU A 27 -5.84 12.67 -4.49
N LEU A 28 -4.97 12.39 -3.53
CA LEU A 28 -5.36 12.20 -2.14
C LEU A 28 -5.98 13.47 -1.55
N LEU A 29 -5.44 14.66 -1.86
CA LEU A 29 -6.07 15.93 -1.48
C LEU A 29 -7.49 16.05 -2.04
N LYS A 30 -7.67 15.75 -3.33
CA LYS A 30 -8.97 15.83 -4.02
C LYS A 30 -9.99 14.85 -3.43
N GLU A 31 -9.60 13.60 -3.17
CA GLU A 31 -10.45 12.58 -2.53
C GLU A 31 -10.93 13.01 -1.14
N ASN A 32 -10.09 13.74 -0.41
CA ASN A 32 -10.41 14.25 0.92
C ASN A 32 -11.06 15.65 0.89
N GLY A 33 -11.44 16.14 -0.30
CA GLY A 33 -12.04 17.46 -0.46
C GLY A 33 -11.15 18.62 0.02
N LEU A 34 -9.84 18.41 0.07
CA LEU A 34 -8.87 19.40 0.53
C LEU A 34 -8.34 20.19 -0.67
N PRO A 35 -8.55 21.52 -0.70
CA PRO A 35 -8.03 22.33 -1.80
C PRO A 35 -6.49 22.36 -1.79
N ALA A 36 -5.88 22.35 -2.98
CA ALA A 36 -4.43 22.28 -3.13
C ALA A 36 -3.73 23.63 -2.87
N GLU A 37 -4.44 24.72 -2.62
CA GLU A 37 -3.90 26.06 -2.40
C GLU A 37 -3.08 26.13 -1.11
N THR A 38 -1.97 26.88 -1.14
CA THR A 38 -1.02 26.98 -0.02
C THR A 38 -1.68 27.35 1.31
N GLU A 39 -2.64 28.27 1.31
CA GLU A 39 -3.32 28.67 2.54
C GLU A 39 -4.28 27.59 3.07
N ALA A 40 -4.92 26.81 2.19
CA ALA A 40 -5.74 25.67 2.59
C ALA A 40 -4.87 24.56 3.22
N LEU A 41 -3.74 24.25 2.59
CA LEU A 41 -2.76 23.29 3.09
C LEU A 41 -2.18 23.70 4.45
N LYS A 42 -1.80 24.98 4.63
CA LYS A 42 -1.34 25.50 5.93
C LYS A 42 -2.43 25.38 6.98
N LYS A 43 -3.66 25.80 6.66
CA LYS A 43 -4.81 25.70 7.55
C LYS A 43 -5.09 24.26 7.98
N PHE A 44 -4.90 23.29 7.08
CA PHE A 44 -5.02 21.87 7.40
C PHE A 44 -3.95 21.43 8.41
N LEU A 45 -2.67 21.71 8.17
CA LEU A 45 -1.60 21.36 9.11
C LEU A 45 -1.77 22.07 10.46
N ASP A 46 -2.11 23.35 10.44
CA ASP A 46 -2.41 24.11 11.66
C ASP A 46 -3.59 23.50 12.40
N GLY A 47 -4.60 22.97 11.71
CA GLY A 47 -5.74 22.27 12.31
C GLY A 47 -5.37 20.94 12.95
N VAL A 48 -4.43 20.21 12.32
CA VAL A 48 -3.85 18.95 12.79
C VAL A 48 -3.02 19.14 14.06
N ASP A 49 -2.16 20.17 14.07
CA ASP A 49 -1.20 20.46 15.14
C ASP A 49 -1.70 21.55 16.11
N ARG A 50 -2.96 21.99 15.98
CA ARG A 50 -3.49 23.14 16.71
C ARG A 50 -3.30 22.95 18.22
N PRO A 51 -2.57 23.86 18.90
CA PRO A 51 -2.48 23.88 20.35
C PRO A 51 -3.83 24.10 21.06
N GLY A 52 -4.89 24.42 20.31
CA GLY A 52 -6.20 24.83 20.85
C GLY A 52 -7.21 23.72 21.08
N THR A 53 -7.17 22.62 20.32
CA THR A 53 -8.06 21.47 20.57
C THR A 53 -7.26 20.37 21.24
N SER A 54 -7.31 20.27 22.57
CA SER A 54 -6.59 19.21 23.27
C SER A 54 -7.12 17.82 22.85
N LEU A 55 -6.31 16.77 23.01
CA LEU A 55 -6.80 15.41 22.75
C LEU A 55 -8.05 15.13 23.60
N ASP A 56 -8.08 15.62 24.84
CA ASP A 56 -9.24 15.51 25.74
C ASP A 56 -10.51 16.17 25.21
N GLN A 57 -10.39 17.24 24.41
CA GLN A 57 -11.55 17.86 23.77
C GLN A 57 -12.08 16.98 22.63
N LEU A 58 -11.19 16.41 21.82
CA LEU A 58 -11.58 15.47 20.76
C LEU A 58 -12.23 14.21 21.36
N VAL A 59 -11.64 13.67 22.44
CA VAL A 59 -12.20 12.51 23.15
C VAL A 59 -13.60 12.83 23.69
N ARG A 60 -13.82 14.02 24.26
CA ARG A 60 -15.16 14.45 24.67
C ARG A 60 -16.13 14.56 23.50
N GLN A 61 -15.66 15.03 22.35
CA GLN A 61 -16.48 15.13 21.14
C GLN A 61 -16.83 13.75 20.55
N LEU A 62 -16.07 12.69 20.84
CA LEU A 62 -16.47 11.32 20.48
C LEU A 62 -17.77 10.88 21.17
N GLY A 63 -18.08 11.41 22.36
CA GLY A 63 -19.34 11.17 23.07
C GLY A 63 -20.45 12.18 22.74
N SER A 64 -20.25 13.05 21.74
CA SER A 64 -21.26 14.05 21.33
C SER A 64 -22.50 13.37 20.76
N GLU A 65 -23.70 13.86 21.04
CA GLU A 65 -24.94 13.42 20.39
C GLU A 65 -24.97 13.75 18.88
N ASP A 66 -24.28 14.83 18.48
CA ASP A 66 -24.14 15.20 17.07
C ASP A 66 -23.15 14.25 16.35
N TYR A 67 -23.68 13.48 15.40
CA TYR A 67 -22.93 12.53 14.59
C TYR A 67 -21.77 13.19 13.83
N LYS A 68 -21.97 14.38 13.26
CA LYS A 68 -20.91 15.06 12.49
C LYS A 68 -19.74 15.46 13.39
N LEU A 69 -20.03 15.90 14.61
CA LEU A 69 -18.98 16.20 15.59
C LEU A 69 -18.20 14.95 15.99
N ARG A 70 -18.87 13.80 16.16
CA ARG A 70 -18.20 12.52 16.46
C ARG A 70 -17.25 12.10 15.35
N GLU A 71 -17.73 12.12 14.10
CA GLU A 71 -16.90 11.75 12.94
C GLU A 71 -15.71 12.69 12.75
N GLN A 72 -15.92 13.99 12.93
CA GLN A 72 -14.84 14.99 12.88
C GLN A 72 -13.79 14.76 13.97
N ALA A 73 -14.24 14.42 15.19
CA ALA A 73 -13.34 14.15 16.31
C ALA A 73 -12.54 12.86 16.08
N GLN A 74 -13.20 11.79 15.63
CA GLN A 74 -12.54 10.53 15.27
C GLN A 74 -11.47 10.75 14.20
N HIS A 75 -11.83 11.42 13.10
CA HIS A 75 -10.88 11.74 12.04
C HIS A 75 -9.73 12.62 12.53
N ALA A 76 -9.98 13.61 13.39
CA ALA A 76 -8.94 14.45 13.96
C ALA A 76 -7.98 13.68 14.88
N ILE A 77 -8.48 12.66 15.61
CA ILE A 77 -7.64 11.78 16.43
C ILE A 77 -6.81 10.84 15.54
N LEU A 78 -7.44 10.20 14.55
CA LEU A 78 -6.75 9.32 13.60
C LEU A 78 -5.63 10.05 12.87
N LEU A 79 -5.92 11.28 12.42
CA LEU A 79 -4.91 12.17 11.89
C LEU A 79 -3.72 12.18 12.83
N ARG A 80 -3.85 12.43 14.16
CA ARG A 80 -2.71 12.52 15.11
C ARG A 80 -1.80 11.29 15.09
N GLY A 81 -2.28 10.18 14.57
CA GLY A 81 -1.52 8.99 14.29
C GLY A 81 -1.06 8.33 15.58
N ARG A 82 -0.06 7.46 15.44
CA ARG A 82 0.45 6.61 16.54
C ARG A 82 0.97 7.38 17.76
N LYS A 83 1.33 8.65 17.61
CA LYS A 83 1.76 9.50 18.74
C LYS A 83 0.65 9.74 19.76
N ALA A 84 -0.62 9.57 19.37
CA ALA A 84 -1.75 9.66 20.28
C ALA A 84 -1.95 8.39 21.13
N LEU A 85 -1.44 7.23 20.71
CA LEU A 85 -1.68 5.93 21.37
C LEU A 85 -1.42 5.92 22.89
N PRO A 86 -0.33 6.51 23.42
CA PRO A 86 -0.09 6.51 24.86
C PRO A 86 -1.22 7.19 25.67
N GLN A 87 -1.90 8.18 25.08
CA GLN A 87 -3.02 8.90 25.71
C GLN A 87 -4.37 8.25 25.41
N LEU A 88 -4.52 7.53 24.29
CA LEU A 88 -5.77 6.87 23.90
C LEU A 88 -5.99 5.53 24.62
N ARG A 89 -4.93 4.75 24.86
CA ARG A 89 -5.04 3.42 25.49
C ARG A 89 -5.76 3.41 26.84
N PRO A 90 -5.50 4.35 27.77
CA PRO A 90 -6.25 4.41 29.03
C PRO A 90 -7.76 4.61 28.85
N LEU A 91 -8.19 5.23 27.74
CA LEU A 91 -9.59 5.56 27.47
C LEU A 91 -10.43 4.37 26.97
N LEU A 92 -9.79 3.22 26.71
CA LEU A 92 -10.50 1.95 26.47
C LEU A 92 -11.36 1.54 27.68
N GLY A 93 -11.05 2.06 28.88
CA GLY A 93 -11.84 1.89 30.09
C GLY A 93 -12.86 3.01 30.36
N SER A 94 -13.17 3.87 29.38
CA SER A 94 -14.13 4.97 29.55
C SER A 94 -15.50 4.49 30.03
N ASP A 95 -16.11 5.23 30.97
CA ASP A 95 -17.48 4.98 31.44
C ASP A 95 -18.52 5.26 30.35
N ASP A 96 -18.25 6.25 29.49
CA ASP A 96 -19.07 6.56 28.32
C ASP A 96 -18.93 5.43 27.27
N PRO A 97 -20.02 4.69 26.94
CA PRO A 97 -20.00 3.60 25.97
C PRO A 97 -19.64 4.01 24.55
N GLU A 98 -20.08 5.18 24.08
CA GLU A 98 -19.81 5.65 22.71
C GLU A 98 -18.32 6.00 22.59
N VAL A 99 -17.77 6.72 23.58
CA VAL A 99 -16.34 7.01 23.64
C VAL A 99 -15.54 5.71 23.66
N ARG A 100 -15.91 4.74 24.49
CA ARG A 100 -15.21 3.45 24.59
C ARG A 100 -15.17 2.70 23.26
N ILE A 101 -16.31 2.60 22.57
CA ILE A 101 -16.40 1.90 21.27
C ILE A 101 -15.52 2.59 20.22
N ARG A 102 -15.58 3.92 20.12
CA ARG A 102 -14.80 4.67 19.13
C ARG A 102 -13.31 4.68 19.43
N ILE A 103 -12.93 4.81 20.71
CA ILE A 103 -11.54 4.69 21.12
C ILE A 103 -10.99 3.30 20.78
N ALA A 104 -11.76 2.23 20.99
CA ALA A 104 -11.35 0.89 20.58
C ALA A 104 -11.07 0.83 19.07
N ALA A 105 -12.00 1.30 18.24
CA ALA A 105 -11.81 1.34 16.79
C ALA A 105 -10.57 2.16 16.36
N ILE A 106 -10.36 3.34 16.97
CA ILE A 106 -9.21 4.21 16.69
C ILE A 106 -7.90 3.54 17.13
N VAL A 107 -7.86 2.96 18.33
CA VAL A 107 -6.66 2.28 18.84
C VAL A 107 -6.33 1.09 17.95
N ASP A 108 -7.32 0.26 17.61
CA ASP A 108 -7.15 -0.88 16.71
C ASP A 108 -6.59 -0.43 15.35
N GLU A 109 -7.14 0.64 14.76
CA GLU A 109 -6.67 1.19 13.48
C GLU A 109 -5.21 1.66 13.56
N LEU A 110 -4.86 2.43 14.60
CA LEU A 110 -3.50 2.94 14.81
C LEU A 110 -2.50 1.82 15.18
N GLU A 111 -2.96 0.76 15.86
CA GLU A 111 -2.14 -0.38 16.27
C GLU A 111 -1.95 -1.42 15.17
N ALA A 112 -2.88 -1.54 14.23
CA ALA A 112 -2.90 -2.51 13.13
C ALA A 112 -1.65 -2.50 12.23
N GLY A 113 -0.74 -1.53 12.41
CA GLY A 113 0.64 -1.65 11.93
C GLY A 113 0.90 -1.00 10.57
N VAL A 114 -0.12 -0.38 9.99
CA VAL A 114 0.04 0.49 8.82
C VAL A 114 0.72 1.78 9.30
N GLN A 115 1.92 2.06 8.80
CA GLN A 115 2.63 3.31 9.09
C GLN A 115 2.10 4.44 8.20
N TRP A 116 1.47 4.08 7.09
CA TRP A 116 0.94 4.98 6.08
C TRP A 116 -0.53 4.69 5.83
N ASP A 117 -1.35 4.81 6.88
CA ASP A 117 -2.80 4.87 6.66
C ASP A 117 -3.16 6.12 5.84
N LYS A 118 -4.40 6.21 5.34
CA LYS A 118 -4.84 7.33 4.48
C LYS A 118 -4.69 8.69 5.20
N SER A 119 -4.83 8.74 6.52
CA SER A 119 -4.67 9.98 7.32
C SER A 119 -3.21 10.42 7.41
N ASP A 120 -2.30 9.49 7.67
CA ASP A 120 -0.85 9.73 7.66
C ASP A 120 -0.36 10.12 6.27
N LEU A 121 -0.82 9.44 5.22
CA LEU A 121 -0.55 9.80 3.83
C LEU A 121 -1.04 11.21 3.50
N LEU A 122 -2.22 11.61 3.97
CA LEU A 122 -2.77 12.95 3.72
C LEU A 122 -1.89 14.01 4.38
N ARG A 123 -1.45 13.78 5.61
CA ARG A 123 -0.51 14.68 6.30
C ARG A 123 0.83 14.78 5.60
N LEU A 124 1.38 13.66 5.15
CA LEU A 124 2.62 13.62 4.38
C LEU A 124 2.46 14.35 3.04
N ALA A 125 1.34 14.16 2.34
CA ALA A 125 1.01 14.86 1.10
C ALA A 125 0.99 16.38 1.30
N VAL A 126 0.25 16.86 2.31
CA VAL A 126 0.16 18.30 2.61
C VAL A 126 1.53 18.87 3.00
N GLY A 127 2.24 18.22 3.92
CA GLY A 127 3.55 18.67 4.40
C GLY A 127 4.61 18.69 3.29
N SER A 128 4.60 17.70 2.41
CA SER A 128 5.52 17.61 1.28
C SER A 128 5.26 18.70 0.24
N LEU A 129 3.99 18.93 -0.14
CA LEU A 129 3.61 19.99 -1.08
C LEU A 129 4.00 21.39 -0.58
N LEU A 130 3.75 21.68 0.71
CA LEU A 130 4.15 22.96 1.30
C LEU A 130 5.66 23.15 1.32
N ARG A 131 6.40 22.08 1.62
CA ARG A 131 7.87 22.08 1.60
C ARG A 131 8.39 22.31 0.19
N GLU A 132 7.89 21.59 -0.79
CA GLU A 132 8.29 21.71 -2.20
C GLU A 132 8.06 23.13 -2.72
N ARG A 133 6.93 23.76 -2.38
CA ARG A 133 6.66 25.16 -2.73
C ARG A 133 7.65 26.13 -2.10
N LYS A 134 8.07 25.86 -0.86
CA LYS A 134 9.07 26.67 -0.14
C LYS A 134 10.50 26.43 -0.66
N HIS A 135 10.78 25.21 -1.10
CA HIS A 135 12.09 24.75 -1.55
C HIS A 135 11.95 23.90 -2.82
N PRO A 136 11.73 24.53 -4.00
CA PRO A 136 11.59 23.80 -5.25
C PRO A 136 12.81 22.92 -5.53
N GLY A 137 12.57 21.65 -5.86
CA GLY A 137 13.63 20.67 -6.12
C GLY A 137 14.32 20.09 -4.88
N ALA A 138 13.88 20.44 -3.66
CA ALA A 138 14.34 19.74 -2.46
C ALA A 138 13.87 18.27 -2.49
N PRO A 139 14.74 17.29 -2.20
CA PRO A 139 14.34 15.90 -2.16
C PRO A 139 13.25 15.70 -1.09
N GLY A 140 12.21 14.93 -1.44
CA GLY A 140 11.17 14.52 -0.51
C GLY A 140 11.80 13.86 0.71
N ARG A 141 11.45 14.34 1.91
CA ARG A 141 11.94 13.80 3.19
C ARG A 141 10.98 12.76 3.78
N GLU A 142 9.89 12.46 3.10
CA GLU A 142 8.82 11.63 3.65
C GLU A 142 9.19 10.16 3.78
N GLY A 143 10.32 9.72 3.21
CA GLY A 143 10.68 8.31 3.17
C GLY A 143 9.67 7.50 2.35
N LEU A 144 8.94 8.13 1.42
CA LEU A 144 8.00 7.47 0.51
C LEU A 144 8.62 7.38 -0.89
N LEU A 145 8.53 6.21 -1.50
CA LEU A 145 8.91 5.96 -2.88
C LEU A 145 7.69 5.93 -3.81
N PHE A 146 6.58 5.37 -3.35
CA PHE A 146 5.39 5.14 -4.17
C PHE A 146 4.13 5.06 -3.31
N VAL A 147 3.02 5.57 -3.86
CA VAL A 147 1.67 5.44 -3.29
C VAL A 147 0.72 5.20 -4.46
N GLU A 148 -0.09 4.16 -4.36
CA GLU A 148 -1.24 3.90 -5.22
C GLU A 148 -2.46 3.66 -4.35
N LEU A 149 -3.55 4.37 -4.64
CA LEU A 149 -4.82 4.34 -3.89
C LEU A 149 -5.96 3.71 -4.69
N PHE A 150 -5.69 3.29 -5.92
CA PHE A 150 -6.64 2.66 -6.83
C PHE A 150 -7.94 3.48 -7.03
N SER A 151 -7.86 4.80 -6.91
CA SER A 151 -9.03 5.67 -6.90
C SER A 151 -9.61 5.94 -8.29
N LYS A 152 -8.83 5.68 -9.34
CA LYS A 152 -9.32 5.74 -10.71
C LYS A 152 -9.85 4.39 -11.14
N ASP A 153 -11.15 4.29 -11.40
CA ASP A 153 -11.74 3.08 -11.95
C ASP A 153 -11.07 2.67 -13.27
N SER A 154 -10.82 1.37 -13.41
CA SER A 154 -10.38 0.75 -14.64
C SER A 154 -11.12 -0.57 -14.85
N PRO A 155 -11.95 -0.71 -15.91
CA PRO A 155 -12.67 -1.95 -16.15
C PRO A 155 -11.77 -3.13 -16.55
N SER A 156 -10.50 -2.87 -16.85
CA SER A 156 -9.53 -3.85 -17.35
C SER A 156 -8.11 -3.47 -16.97
N LEU A 157 -7.34 -4.43 -16.47
CA LEU A 157 -5.91 -4.28 -16.17
C LEU A 157 -5.00 -4.77 -17.30
N ALA A 158 -5.55 -5.25 -18.43
CA ALA A 158 -4.76 -5.81 -19.53
C ALA A 158 -3.65 -4.89 -20.09
N LYS A 159 -3.76 -3.58 -19.90
CA LYS A 159 -2.74 -2.58 -20.30
C LYS A 159 -1.89 -2.07 -19.12
N GLY A 160 -1.98 -2.71 -17.96
CA GLY A 160 -1.48 -2.17 -16.69
C GLY A 160 -2.44 -1.17 -16.04
N TYR A 161 -1.96 -0.53 -14.98
CA TYR A 161 -2.67 0.48 -14.22
C TYR A 161 -1.69 1.52 -13.68
N GLN A 162 -1.80 2.76 -14.14
CA GLN A 162 -0.84 3.81 -13.82
C GLN A 162 0.62 3.32 -14.04
N ARG A 163 1.44 3.30 -12.99
CA ARG A 163 2.83 2.81 -13.01
C ARG A 163 2.96 1.29 -12.85
N LEU A 164 1.86 0.59 -12.60
CA LEU A 164 1.82 -0.84 -12.37
C LEU A 164 1.63 -1.59 -13.69
N LYS A 165 2.50 -2.57 -13.95
CA LYS A 165 2.36 -3.49 -15.07
C LYS A 165 1.54 -4.70 -14.63
N PHE A 166 0.55 -5.07 -15.41
CA PHE A 166 -0.20 -6.28 -15.15
C PHE A 166 0.47 -7.46 -15.85
N GLU A 167 0.94 -8.43 -15.08
CA GLU A 167 1.49 -9.69 -15.57
C GLU A 167 0.52 -10.82 -15.28
N THR A 168 0.21 -11.61 -16.28
CA THR A 168 -0.78 -12.68 -16.15
C THR A 168 -0.63 -13.75 -17.25
N GLY A 169 -1.22 -14.92 -17.02
CA GLY A 169 -1.52 -15.90 -18.06
C GLY A 169 -2.52 -15.38 -19.11
N VAL A 170 -2.58 -16.05 -20.25
CA VAL A 170 -3.43 -15.68 -21.39
C VAL A 170 -4.92 -15.67 -20.99
N GLY A 171 -5.67 -14.67 -21.42
CA GLY A 171 -7.14 -14.61 -21.24
C GLY A 171 -7.61 -14.12 -19.86
N VAL A 172 -6.66 -13.84 -18.97
CA VAL A 172 -6.94 -13.41 -17.61
C VAL A 172 -6.90 -11.89 -17.50
N ASN A 173 -7.77 -11.33 -16.65
CA ASN A 173 -7.87 -9.90 -16.47
C ASN A 173 -8.16 -9.54 -15.02
N GLY A 174 -7.90 -8.29 -14.66
CA GLY A 174 -8.39 -7.70 -13.43
C GLY A 174 -9.07 -6.37 -13.70
N SER A 175 -9.46 -5.68 -12.63
CA SER A 175 -10.10 -4.37 -12.71
C SER A 175 -9.80 -3.55 -11.47
N VAL A 176 -9.94 -2.24 -11.56
CA VAL A 176 -10.04 -1.35 -10.41
C VAL A 176 -11.44 -0.78 -10.39
N ARG A 177 -12.14 -0.91 -9.26
CA ARG A 177 -13.48 -0.32 -9.06
C ARG A 177 -13.63 0.11 -7.62
N GLU A 178 -14.14 1.32 -7.41
CA GLU A 178 -14.51 1.81 -6.07
C GLU A 178 -13.31 1.77 -5.09
N GLY A 179 -12.12 2.12 -5.57
CA GLY A 179 -10.89 2.07 -4.77
C GLY A 179 -10.26 0.68 -4.64
N ILE A 180 -10.86 -0.36 -5.20
CA ILE A 180 -10.37 -1.75 -5.05
C ILE A 180 -9.80 -2.28 -6.36
N ALA A 181 -8.51 -2.57 -6.38
CA ALA A 181 -7.89 -3.43 -7.37
C ALA A 181 -8.29 -4.89 -7.13
N ARG A 182 -8.75 -5.54 -8.20
CA ARG A 182 -9.27 -6.91 -8.20
C ARG A 182 -8.56 -7.73 -9.27
N LEU A 183 -7.85 -8.76 -8.85
CA LEU A 183 -7.27 -9.76 -9.75
C LEU A 183 -8.21 -10.96 -9.80
N LYS A 184 -8.84 -11.19 -10.96
CA LYS A 184 -9.98 -12.10 -11.03
C LYS A 184 -9.59 -13.55 -10.80
N GLY A 185 -10.33 -14.20 -9.92
CA GLY A 185 -10.35 -15.64 -9.72
C GLY A 185 -11.41 -16.34 -10.55
N LYS A 186 -11.71 -17.57 -10.16
CA LYS A 186 -12.71 -18.48 -10.75
C LYS A 186 -12.62 -18.62 -12.27
N ARG A 187 -11.69 -19.45 -12.71
CA ARG A 187 -11.48 -19.79 -14.12
C ARG A 187 -11.00 -21.22 -14.25
N ASP A 188 -11.13 -21.75 -15.46
CA ASP A 188 -10.82 -23.14 -15.79
C ASP A 188 -9.30 -23.38 -15.95
N ASP A 189 -8.50 -22.31 -16.00
CA ASP A 189 -7.06 -22.36 -16.20
C ASP A 189 -6.25 -21.92 -14.98
N ASP A 190 -5.08 -22.55 -14.82
CA ASP A 190 -4.09 -22.10 -13.84
C ASP A 190 -3.44 -20.79 -14.30
N GLY A 191 -3.09 -19.92 -13.36
CA GLY A 191 -2.27 -18.77 -13.69
C GLY A 191 -2.15 -17.79 -12.55
N ASP A 192 -0.91 -17.49 -12.20
CA ASP A 192 -0.62 -16.37 -11.33
C ASP A 192 -0.94 -15.04 -12.03
N GLN A 193 -1.37 -14.06 -11.24
CA GLN A 193 -1.61 -12.69 -11.67
C GLN A 193 -0.85 -11.74 -10.76
N ARG A 194 -0.23 -10.72 -11.34
CA ARG A 194 0.53 -9.74 -10.59
C ARG A 194 0.32 -8.33 -11.11
N LEU A 195 0.15 -7.37 -10.21
CA LEU A 195 0.36 -5.96 -10.49
C LEU A 195 1.74 -5.56 -10.01
N LEU A 196 2.65 -5.34 -10.96
CA LEU A 196 4.07 -5.14 -10.72
C LEU A 196 4.47 -3.68 -10.79
N LEU A 197 5.18 -3.21 -9.76
CA LEU A 197 5.94 -1.98 -9.78
C LEU A 197 7.41 -2.31 -10.05
N LEU A 198 7.98 -1.72 -11.11
CA LEU A 198 9.38 -1.92 -11.45
C LEU A 198 10.25 -0.79 -10.89
N ALA A 199 11.39 -1.15 -10.30
CA ALA A 199 12.35 -0.20 -9.74
C ALA A 199 12.81 0.84 -10.77
N LYS A 200 13.01 0.41 -12.02
CA LYS A 200 13.44 1.26 -13.13
C LYS A 200 12.38 2.30 -13.50
N ASP A 201 11.12 1.90 -13.52
CA ASP A 201 10.00 2.77 -13.89
C ASP A 201 9.68 3.76 -12.75
N LEU A 202 9.98 3.40 -11.51
CA LEU A 202 9.77 4.26 -10.35
C LEU A 202 10.93 5.24 -10.10
N THR A 203 12.16 4.72 -10.06
CA THR A 203 13.34 5.43 -9.53
C THR A 203 14.40 5.72 -10.59
N GLY A 204 14.24 5.19 -11.81
CA GLY A 204 15.27 5.17 -12.84
C GLY A 204 16.43 4.19 -12.56
N LYS A 205 16.48 3.57 -11.38
CA LYS A 205 17.53 2.62 -10.98
C LYS A 205 17.16 1.18 -11.33
N ALA A 206 18.17 0.32 -11.49
CA ALA A 206 17.97 -1.08 -11.83
C ALA A 206 17.32 -1.90 -10.69
N GLU A 207 17.48 -1.48 -9.44
CA GLU A 207 16.93 -2.15 -8.25
C GLU A 207 16.40 -1.10 -7.25
N PHE A 208 15.46 -1.53 -6.42
CA PHE A 208 15.02 -0.79 -5.23
C PHE A 208 16.19 -0.62 -4.24
N PRO A 209 16.10 0.34 -3.30
CA PRO A 209 17.08 0.48 -2.23
C PRO A 209 17.29 -0.80 -1.42
N ASP A 210 18.41 -0.89 -0.70
CA ASP A 210 18.72 -2.07 0.12
C ASP A 210 17.83 -2.20 1.36
N SER A 211 17.06 -1.17 1.72
CA SER A 211 16.06 -1.23 2.77
C SER A 211 14.83 -0.44 2.37
N PHE A 212 13.68 -1.10 2.39
CA PHE A 212 12.39 -0.50 2.10
C PHE A 212 11.25 -1.30 2.73
N ARG A 213 10.08 -0.68 2.79
CA ARG A 213 8.86 -1.24 3.35
C ARG A 213 7.75 -1.16 2.32
N ILE A 214 6.98 -2.24 2.23
CA ILE A 214 5.75 -2.34 1.47
C ILE A 214 4.58 -2.41 2.45
N GLN A 215 3.52 -1.67 2.19
CA GLN A 215 2.25 -1.79 2.89
C GLN A 215 1.09 -1.83 1.90
N THR A 216 0.12 -2.68 2.20
CA THR A 216 -1.13 -2.82 1.43
C THR A 216 -2.22 -3.36 2.36
N ARG A 217 -3.48 -3.05 2.07
CA ARG A 217 -4.63 -3.83 2.54
C ARG A 217 -4.97 -4.88 1.50
N ILE A 218 -5.01 -6.14 1.91
CA ILE A 218 -5.10 -7.29 1.01
C ILE A 218 -6.09 -8.34 1.51
N GLY A 219 -6.87 -8.91 0.61
CA GLY A 219 -7.88 -9.92 0.95
C GLY A 219 -8.23 -10.84 -0.20
N GLY A 220 -8.87 -11.96 0.13
CA GLY A 220 -9.53 -12.81 -0.85
C GLY A 220 -11.00 -12.47 -0.93
N GLY A 221 -11.57 -12.31 -2.13
CA GLY A 221 -12.98 -11.95 -2.27
C GLY A 221 -13.97 -13.03 -1.84
N GLU A 222 -13.53 -14.27 -1.72
CA GLU A 222 -14.37 -15.43 -1.40
C GLU A 222 -13.56 -16.48 -0.63
N ASP A 223 -14.25 -17.45 -0.03
CA ASP A 223 -13.58 -18.60 0.58
C ASP A 223 -12.85 -19.43 -0.48
N GLY A 224 -11.58 -19.72 -0.20
CA GLY A 224 -10.71 -20.46 -1.10
C GLY A 224 -10.44 -21.90 -0.70
N VAL A 225 -10.70 -22.30 0.56
CA VAL A 225 -10.33 -23.61 1.16
C VAL A 225 -8.95 -24.12 0.67
N GLY A 226 -7.94 -23.23 0.62
CA GLY A 226 -6.59 -23.59 0.19
C GLY A 226 -6.31 -23.60 -1.32
N ALA A 227 -7.29 -23.30 -2.18
CA ALA A 227 -7.14 -23.35 -3.64
C ALA A 227 -6.34 -22.19 -4.25
N TYR A 228 -6.27 -21.06 -3.54
CA TYR A 228 -5.51 -19.88 -3.94
C TYR A 228 -4.94 -19.12 -2.76
N HIS A 229 -4.10 -18.15 -3.09
CA HIS A 229 -3.39 -17.28 -2.18
C HIS A 229 -3.40 -15.85 -2.71
N VAL A 230 -3.20 -14.95 -1.76
CA VAL A 230 -2.98 -13.53 -2.03
C VAL A 230 -1.72 -13.09 -1.28
N GLY A 231 -0.98 -12.14 -1.83
CA GLY A 231 0.17 -11.59 -1.12
C GLY A 231 0.98 -10.57 -1.90
N ILE A 232 2.25 -10.45 -1.53
CA ILE A 232 3.19 -9.49 -2.10
C ILE A 232 4.39 -10.24 -2.68
N SER A 233 4.76 -9.94 -3.92
CA SER A 233 6.04 -10.37 -4.51
C SER A 233 7.16 -9.35 -4.28
N ILE A 234 8.37 -9.86 -4.06
CA ILE A 234 9.63 -9.11 -3.93
C ILE A 234 10.70 -9.88 -4.71
N GLY A 235 11.21 -9.29 -5.80
CA GLY A 235 12.14 -9.98 -6.69
C GLY A 235 11.54 -11.27 -7.23
N ASN A 236 12.20 -12.41 -7.00
CA ASN A 236 11.74 -13.74 -7.43
C ASN A 236 11.03 -14.54 -6.31
N VAL A 237 10.62 -13.92 -5.21
CA VAL A 237 9.79 -14.60 -4.20
C VAL A 237 8.48 -13.85 -3.95
N ARG A 238 7.53 -14.53 -3.32
CA ARG A 238 6.30 -13.92 -2.82
C ARG A 238 5.94 -14.44 -1.45
N ALA A 239 5.52 -13.52 -0.60
CA ALA A 239 4.95 -13.80 0.72
C ALA A 239 3.43 -13.85 0.56
N LEU A 240 2.83 -14.99 0.89
CA LEU A 240 1.45 -15.31 0.55
C LEU A 240 0.70 -15.86 1.77
N PHE A 241 -0.61 -15.60 1.84
CA PHE A 241 -1.51 -16.33 2.73
C PHE A 241 -2.76 -16.83 1.99
N HIS A 242 -3.43 -17.82 2.59
CA HIS A 242 -4.69 -18.37 2.09
C HIS A 242 -5.91 -17.69 2.73
N PRO A 243 -6.78 -17.03 1.93
CA PRO A 243 -8.07 -16.53 2.41
C PRO A 243 -9.01 -17.67 2.80
N GLY A 244 -9.72 -17.51 3.91
CA GLY A 244 -10.71 -18.46 4.42
C GLY A 244 -10.14 -19.78 4.94
N TYR A 245 -8.82 -19.93 5.03
CA TYR A 245 -8.20 -21.15 5.55
C TYR A 245 -8.20 -21.14 7.09
N ARG A 246 -8.69 -22.22 7.69
CA ARG A 246 -8.75 -22.36 9.16
C ARG A 246 -7.34 -22.41 9.78
N GLY A 247 -7.10 -21.61 10.81
CA GLY A 247 -5.81 -21.30 11.40
C GLY A 247 -4.97 -20.33 10.57
N GLY A 248 -5.42 -20.01 9.35
CA GLY A 248 -4.62 -19.36 8.33
C GLY A 248 -3.46 -20.24 7.88
N ALA A 249 -2.88 -19.86 6.75
CA ALA A 249 -1.73 -20.57 6.21
C ALA A 249 -0.89 -19.59 5.42
N PHE A 250 0.28 -19.25 5.97
CA PHE A 250 1.25 -18.34 5.38
C PHE A 250 2.44 -19.11 4.83
N ARG A 251 2.97 -18.69 3.67
CA ARG A 251 4.22 -19.25 3.12
C ARG A 251 4.98 -18.22 2.29
N ILE A 252 6.24 -18.54 2.03
CA ILE A 252 7.06 -17.83 1.04
C ILE A 252 7.47 -18.83 -0.03
N GLU A 253 7.27 -18.49 -1.30
CA GLU A 253 7.64 -19.35 -2.42
C GLU A 253 8.28 -18.55 -3.56
N GLN A 254 8.98 -19.27 -4.45
CA GLN A 254 9.56 -18.69 -5.65
C GLN A 254 8.48 -18.39 -6.69
N VAL A 255 8.60 -17.24 -7.33
CA VAL A 255 7.69 -16.80 -8.39
C VAL A 255 7.89 -17.63 -9.67
N SER A 256 9.10 -18.10 -9.92
CA SER A 256 9.47 -18.81 -11.15
C SER A 256 8.89 -20.22 -11.28
N ASP A 257 8.80 -20.97 -10.18
CA ASP A 257 8.45 -22.39 -10.20
C ASP A 257 7.60 -22.83 -9.00
N ASN A 258 7.07 -21.88 -8.22
CA ASN A 258 6.22 -22.11 -7.05
C ASN A 258 6.88 -22.98 -5.96
N LYS A 259 8.21 -23.14 -5.98
CA LYS A 259 8.90 -23.92 -4.95
C LYS A 259 8.87 -23.17 -3.61
N PRO A 260 8.48 -23.85 -2.51
CA PRO A 260 8.54 -23.26 -1.18
C PRO A 260 9.97 -22.83 -0.84
N VAL A 261 10.10 -21.58 -0.40
CA VAL A 261 11.30 -21.04 0.28
C VAL A 261 11.13 -21.18 1.79
N VAL A 262 9.91 -20.95 2.25
CA VAL A 262 9.46 -21.20 3.62
C VAL A 262 8.21 -22.05 3.53
N ASN A 263 8.18 -23.17 4.28
CA ASN A 263 7.02 -24.04 4.34
C ASN A 263 5.82 -23.33 4.97
N THR A 264 4.63 -23.86 4.71
CA THR A 264 3.39 -23.33 5.26
C THR A 264 3.45 -23.27 6.79
N THR A 265 3.09 -22.12 7.34
CA THR A 265 3.02 -21.83 8.77
C THR A 265 1.61 -21.37 9.14
N ASP A 266 1.12 -21.84 10.28
CA ASP A 266 -0.16 -21.40 10.87
C ASP A 266 -0.08 -19.92 11.26
N MET A 267 -1.14 -19.16 10.99
CA MET A 267 -1.17 -17.72 11.26
C MET A 267 -1.71 -17.39 12.65
N GLY A 268 -2.35 -18.35 13.32
CA GLY A 268 -3.05 -18.18 14.59
C GLY A 268 -4.46 -17.60 14.45
N PHE A 269 -4.92 -17.30 13.24
CA PHE A 269 -6.25 -16.79 12.96
C PHE A 269 -6.69 -17.15 11.53
N ASP A 270 -8.00 -17.21 11.32
CA ASP A 270 -8.62 -17.50 10.01
C ASP A 270 -8.70 -16.18 9.22
N PRO A 271 -7.98 -15.99 8.10
CA PRO A 271 -8.07 -14.76 7.32
C PRO A 271 -9.48 -14.65 6.69
N PRO A 272 -10.33 -13.71 7.11
CA PRO A 272 -11.73 -13.68 6.69
C PRO A 272 -11.88 -13.41 5.18
N PRO A 273 -12.77 -14.14 4.47
CA PRO A 273 -13.10 -13.84 3.09
C PRO A 273 -13.84 -12.50 3.00
N GLY A 274 -13.60 -11.76 1.92
CA GLY A 274 -14.19 -10.45 1.65
C GLY A 274 -13.57 -9.30 2.43
N GLU A 275 -12.72 -9.57 3.42
CA GLU A 275 -12.06 -8.54 4.23
C GLU A 275 -10.65 -8.24 3.73
N LEU A 276 -10.29 -6.95 3.74
CA LEU A 276 -8.95 -6.49 3.40
C LEU A 276 -8.12 -6.34 4.68
N LEU A 277 -7.18 -7.26 4.87
CA LEU A 277 -6.27 -7.31 6.00
C LEU A 277 -5.05 -6.41 5.74
N PRO A 278 -4.64 -5.58 6.72
CA PRO A 278 -3.37 -4.88 6.61
C PRO A 278 -2.20 -5.87 6.54
N MET A 279 -1.38 -5.75 5.51
CA MET A 279 -0.15 -6.50 5.33
C MET A 279 1.02 -5.53 5.18
N ARG A 280 2.07 -5.76 5.96
CA ARG A 280 3.34 -5.05 5.89
C ARG A 280 4.46 -6.02 5.61
N VAL A 281 5.33 -5.66 4.68
CA VAL A 281 6.57 -6.38 4.37
C VAL A 281 7.76 -5.44 4.48
N ASP A 282 8.65 -5.70 5.44
CA ASP A 282 9.95 -5.05 5.55
C ASP A 282 10.98 -5.86 4.78
N VAL A 283 11.73 -5.19 3.89
CA VAL A 283 12.76 -5.81 3.07
C VAL A 283 14.10 -5.17 3.42
N LYS A 284 15.08 -5.99 3.78
CA LYS A 284 16.44 -5.53 4.07
C LYS A 284 17.48 -6.45 3.45
N ARG A 285 18.22 -5.94 2.47
CA ARG A 285 19.40 -6.62 1.92
C ARG A 285 20.55 -6.56 2.92
N GLN A 286 21.14 -7.71 3.20
CA GLN A 286 22.29 -7.87 4.07
C GLN A 286 23.61 -7.70 3.27
N PRO A 287 24.76 -7.50 3.94
CA PRO A 287 26.06 -7.35 3.27
C PRO A 287 26.44 -8.56 2.38
N ASN A 288 25.98 -9.76 2.73
CA ASN A 288 26.18 -10.98 1.93
C ASN A 288 25.19 -11.11 0.75
N ARG A 289 24.39 -10.08 0.48
CA ARG A 289 23.34 -10.00 -0.55
C ARG A 289 22.09 -10.83 -0.27
N ASP A 290 22.06 -11.65 0.79
CA ASP A 290 20.82 -12.27 1.26
C ASP A 290 19.82 -11.18 1.68
N VAL A 291 18.54 -11.50 1.67
CA VAL A 291 17.47 -10.53 1.94
C VAL A 291 16.65 -11.01 3.12
N GLU A 292 16.63 -10.21 4.19
CA GLU A 292 15.68 -10.38 5.29
C GLU A 292 14.33 -9.83 4.87
N ILE A 293 13.30 -10.65 5.02
CA ILE A 293 11.89 -10.31 4.79
C ILE A 293 11.17 -10.48 6.12
N ARG A 294 10.60 -9.39 6.65
CA ARG A 294 9.71 -9.44 7.82
C ARG A 294 8.29 -9.16 7.37
N VAL A 295 7.38 -10.06 7.72
CA VAL A 295 5.97 -9.94 7.36
C VAL A 295 5.15 -9.75 8.63
N MET A 296 4.20 -8.83 8.56
CA MET A 296 3.15 -8.66 9.56
C MET A 296 1.80 -8.61 8.85
N ILE A 297 0.84 -9.38 9.33
CA ILE A 297 -0.55 -9.37 8.88
C ILE A 297 -1.43 -9.24 10.11
N THR A 298 -2.43 -8.35 10.07
CA THR A 298 -3.35 -8.12 11.17
C THR A 298 -4.79 -8.41 10.76
N SER A 299 -5.58 -8.96 11.68
CA SER A 299 -7.03 -9.16 11.53
C SER A 299 -7.69 -8.89 12.88
N GLY A 300 -8.37 -7.75 13.01
CA GLY A 300 -8.81 -7.24 14.31
C GLY A 300 -7.66 -7.20 15.33
N LYS A 301 -7.84 -7.90 16.45
CA LYS A 301 -6.84 -8.01 17.54
C LYS A 301 -5.71 -9.00 17.24
N ASP A 302 -5.89 -9.87 16.25
CA ASP A 302 -4.94 -10.93 15.96
C ASP A 302 -3.84 -10.41 15.04
N THR A 303 -2.61 -10.86 15.28
CA THR A 303 -1.43 -10.42 14.53
C THR A 303 -0.52 -11.59 14.25
N PHE A 304 -0.29 -11.85 12.97
CA PHE A 304 0.73 -12.77 12.50
C PHE A 304 2.04 -12.02 12.25
N ARG A 305 3.16 -12.54 12.74
CA ARG A 305 4.50 -11.99 12.50
C ARG A 305 5.46 -13.09 12.14
N THR A 306 6.24 -12.89 11.09
CA THR A 306 7.36 -13.77 10.78
C THR A 306 8.53 -13.01 10.19
N THR A 307 9.72 -13.59 10.28
CA THR A 307 10.97 -13.04 9.72
C THR A 307 11.79 -14.18 9.12
N HIS A 308 12.21 -14.00 7.87
CA HIS A 308 12.99 -14.99 7.15
C HIS A 308 14.10 -14.34 6.34
N THR A 309 15.25 -15.01 6.26
CA THR A 309 16.34 -14.62 5.38
C THR A 309 16.29 -15.48 4.11
N VAL A 310 16.04 -14.85 2.97
CA VAL A 310 16.04 -15.49 1.65
C VAL A 310 17.41 -15.34 1.01
N LYS A 311 17.94 -16.44 0.48
CA LYS A 311 19.26 -16.45 -0.17
C LYS A 311 19.29 -15.58 -1.42
N ALA A 312 20.41 -14.90 -1.64
CA ALA A 312 20.62 -14.04 -2.82
C ALA A 312 20.33 -14.78 -4.15
N ALA A 313 20.71 -16.06 -4.24
CA ALA A 313 20.48 -16.90 -5.41
C ALA A 313 19.00 -17.23 -5.66
N ILE A 314 18.16 -17.15 -4.62
CA ILE A 314 16.72 -17.45 -4.70
C ILE A 314 15.93 -16.15 -4.94
N ILE A 315 16.20 -15.10 -4.15
CA ILE A 315 15.49 -13.81 -4.25
C ILE A 315 15.81 -13.09 -5.57
N GLY A 316 17.01 -13.26 -6.10
CA GLY A 316 17.47 -12.57 -7.30
C GLY A 316 17.65 -11.06 -7.09
N LYS A 317 17.34 -10.28 -8.12
CA LYS A 317 17.40 -8.81 -8.06
C LYS A 317 16.14 -8.27 -7.37
N LEU A 318 16.30 -7.18 -6.64
CA LEU A 318 15.18 -6.41 -6.11
C LEU A 318 14.73 -5.39 -7.16
N ASP A 319 14.40 -5.86 -8.37
CA ASP A 319 14.02 -5.01 -9.52
C ASP A 319 12.51 -4.80 -9.65
N ARG A 320 11.73 -5.61 -8.92
CA ARG A 320 10.27 -5.62 -8.96
C ARG A 320 9.68 -5.93 -7.59
N ILE A 321 8.53 -5.34 -7.34
CA ILE A 321 7.63 -5.69 -6.24
C ILE A 321 6.21 -5.70 -6.79
N GLY A 322 5.30 -6.45 -6.20
CA GLY A 322 3.94 -6.48 -6.72
C GLY A 322 2.89 -7.08 -5.81
N LEU A 323 1.66 -6.90 -6.22
CA LEU A 323 0.46 -7.47 -5.61
C LEU A 323 0.11 -8.75 -6.35
N ASP A 324 0.05 -9.87 -5.63
CA ASP A 324 -0.04 -11.21 -6.21
C ASP A 324 -1.38 -11.89 -5.89
N ARG A 325 -1.95 -12.52 -6.91
CA ARG A 325 -2.89 -13.64 -6.77
C ARG A 325 -2.21 -14.88 -7.32
N SER A 326 -2.09 -15.92 -6.50
CA SER A 326 -1.54 -17.21 -6.92
C SER A 326 -2.53 -18.35 -6.72
N GLY A 327 -2.65 -19.21 -7.71
CA GLY A 327 -3.43 -20.44 -7.62
C GLY A 327 -4.37 -20.68 -8.80
N ARG A 328 -4.77 -21.94 -8.92
CA ARG A 328 -5.56 -22.47 -10.04
C ARG A 328 -6.98 -21.93 -10.04
N SER A 329 -7.64 -22.03 -8.90
CA SER A 329 -9.07 -21.81 -8.75
C SER A 329 -9.34 -21.12 -7.42
N GLY A 330 -10.59 -20.69 -7.20
CA GLY A 330 -10.97 -19.92 -6.01
C GLY A 330 -11.15 -18.43 -6.31
N GLY A 331 -11.34 -17.65 -5.26
CA GLY A 331 -11.79 -16.27 -5.33
C GLY A 331 -10.80 -15.28 -5.95
N ASP A 332 -11.28 -14.04 -6.05
CA ASP A 332 -10.48 -12.89 -6.47
C ASP A 332 -9.46 -12.53 -5.39
N ALA A 333 -8.35 -11.90 -5.80
CA ALA A 333 -7.52 -11.13 -4.88
C ALA A 333 -7.94 -9.66 -4.91
N LEU A 334 -8.04 -9.04 -3.74
CA LEU A 334 -8.52 -7.68 -3.52
C LEU A 334 -7.44 -6.82 -2.86
N PHE A 335 -7.30 -5.58 -3.29
CA PHE A 335 -6.33 -4.61 -2.78
C PHE A 335 -6.90 -3.18 -2.79
N ASP A 336 -6.73 -2.38 -1.73
CA ASP A 336 -7.21 -0.97 -1.63
C ASP A 336 -6.05 0.04 -1.76
N ASP A 337 -4.89 -0.25 -1.18
CA ASP A 337 -3.72 0.63 -1.26
C ASP A 337 -2.43 -0.14 -1.53
N PHE A 338 -1.44 0.53 -2.10
CA PHE A 338 -0.09 -0.03 -2.30
C PHE A 338 0.96 1.05 -2.09
N VAL A 339 1.57 1.02 -0.91
CA VAL A 339 2.51 2.03 -0.45
C VAL A 339 3.90 1.42 -0.32
N VAL A 340 4.89 2.14 -0.83
CA VAL A 340 6.30 1.76 -0.74
C VAL A 340 7.06 2.94 -0.18
N GLY A 341 7.85 2.69 0.85
CA GLY A 341 8.72 3.70 1.45
C GLY A 341 10.07 3.14 1.86
N VAL A 342 10.99 4.05 2.16
CA VAL A 342 12.34 3.82 2.64
C VAL A 342 12.46 4.34 4.06
N GLU A 343 13.15 3.58 4.91
CA GLU A 343 13.50 4.02 6.26
C GLU A 343 14.73 4.93 6.26
#